data_AF-A0A7S7TUR2-F1
#
_entry.id   AF-A0A7S7TUR2-F1
#
_cell.length_a   1.000
_cell.length_b   1.000
_cell.length_c   1.000
_cell.angle_alpha   90.00
_cell.angle_beta   90.00
_cell.angle_gamma   90.00
#
_symmetry.space_group_name_H-M   'P 1'
#
loop_
_entity.id
_entity.type
_entity.pdbx_description
1 polymer ?
#
loop_
_entity_poly.entity_id
_entity_poly.type
_entity_poly.pdbx_seq_one_letter_code
_entity_poly.pdbx_strand_id
1 'polypeptide(L)'
;MKWGDNARDFDTALAVWPHYRPLFDNWLMQELVEQGDKAPIWRDRRVPTENGRVRGDIYPDREAALSAAASLNQTLHDALAAREMDAARKRSLQLKVAKNLQSKERLRDEEELMLAEARRRHANDPRPDPSAIVLPAESVPFRQELSEQLSDMPYLRVVIVTVRETNRSWHRSILYLSHDNKWSKPYIAGERSAAKAMRARIANGFGYSADDHWGKTKAKIRQILLPRANQLLQLASVQRMLAEALANGHKVLVSNGIVFWYEEDGGIGWQIKQTTSTKESEGSTLWKEGTIRSINHGRLVILPYIKESGEQVRGHTRNGPNDGRAKPRHPDHYVDIPFAQLDGDLMIGLFGELPYE
;
A
#
# COMPACT_ATOMS: atom_id res chain seq x y z
N MET A 1 30.00 7.74 15.11
CA MET A 1 30.23 6.91 13.92
C MET A 1 30.41 7.84 12.73
N LYS A 2 31.59 7.80 12.12
CA LYS A 2 31.88 8.46 10.86
C LYS A 2 31.43 7.57 9.70
N TRP A 3 31.21 8.18 8.55
CA TRP A 3 30.90 7.44 7.33
C TRP A 3 32.09 6.54 6.96
N GLY A 4 31.82 5.28 6.66
CA GLY A 4 32.84 4.29 6.32
C GLY A 4 33.41 3.52 7.52
N ASP A 5 33.02 3.87 8.75
CA ASP A 5 33.36 3.08 9.95
C ASP A 5 32.63 1.72 9.96
N ASN A 6 31.58 1.56 9.15
CA ASN A 6 30.77 0.35 9.09
C ASN A 6 30.76 -0.22 7.66
N ALA A 7 30.99 -1.53 7.52
CA ALA A 7 30.96 -2.23 6.23
C ALA A 7 29.66 -1.95 5.45
N ARG A 8 28.55 -1.76 6.16
CA ARG A 8 27.26 -1.45 5.54
C ARG A 8 27.26 -0.17 4.70
N ASP A 9 28.13 0.79 5.00
CA ASP A 9 28.17 2.09 4.33
C ASP A 9 28.70 1.96 2.88
N PHE A 10 29.26 0.79 2.53
CA PHE A 10 29.76 0.46 1.20
C PHE A 10 28.86 -0.51 0.42
N ASP A 11 27.74 -0.96 1.01
CA ASP A 11 26.82 -1.84 0.31
C ASP A 11 26.19 -1.10 -0.88
N THR A 12 25.99 -1.83 -1.98
CA THR A 12 25.34 -1.27 -3.17
C THR A 12 23.84 -1.14 -2.94
N ALA A 13 23.35 0.10 -2.89
CA ALA A 13 21.93 0.41 -2.94
C ALA A 13 21.41 0.18 -4.37
N LEU A 14 20.24 -0.45 -4.48
CA LEU A 14 19.59 -0.79 -5.74
C LEU A 14 18.32 0.03 -5.99
N ALA A 15 17.66 0.47 -4.92
CA ALA A 15 16.49 1.33 -4.94
C ALA A 15 16.29 1.97 -3.56
N VAL A 16 15.41 2.97 -3.50
CA VAL A 16 15.00 3.65 -2.28
C VAL A 16 13.49 3.76 -2.16
N TRP A 17 12.99 3.86 -0.92
CA TRP A 17 11.56 4.02 -0.64
C TRP A 17 11.33 4.89 0.60
N PRO A 18 10.46 5.90 0.55
CA PRO A 18 10.17 6.74 1.70
C PRO A 18 9.24 6.03 2.69
N HIS A 19 9.65 5.99 3.97
CA HIS A 19 8.89 5.37 5.06
C HIS A 19 8.55 6.41 6.13
N TYR A 20 7.25 6.68 6.31
CA TYR A 20 6.81 7.56 7.38
C TYR A 20 7.03 6.91 8.75
N ARG A 21 7.67 7.65 9.65
CA ARG A 21 7.91 7.27 11.03
C ARG A 21 7.01 8.07 11.96
N PRO A 22 5.88 7.53 12.42
CA PRO A 22 4.87 8.30 13.13
C PRO A 22 5.35 8.81 14.49
N LEU A 23 6.34 8.15 15.09
CA LEU A 23 6.95 8.60 16.35
C LEU A 23 7.76 9.90 16.17
N PHE A 24 8.41 10.07 15.03
CA PHE A 24 9.33 11.17 14.75
C PHE A 24 8.77 12.21 13.79
N ASP A 25 7.52 12.03 13.36
CA ASP A 25 6.83 12.89 12.40
C ASP A 25 7.60 13.22 11.14
N ASN A 26 8.30 12.25 10.61
CA ASN A 26 9.16 12.47 9.46
C ASN A 26 9.18 11.26 8.56
N TRP A 27 9.70 11.48 7.36
CA TRP A 27 9.89 10.46 6.36
C TRP A 27 11.34 10.06 6.34
N LEU A 28 11.63 8.81 6.69
CA LEU A 28 12.96 8.24 6.56
C LEU A 28 13.04 7.47 5.25
N MET A 29 14.05 7.77 4.45
CA MET A 29 14.34 6.98 3.27
C MET A 29 14.86 5.60 3.71
N GLN A 30 14.29 4.55 3.12
CA GLN A 30 14.85 3.20 3.18
C GLN A 30 15.59 2.91 1.88
N GLU A 31 16.61 2.08 1.94
CA GLU A 31 17.35 1.58 0.79
C GLU A 31 17.19 0.06 0.67
N LEU A 32 17.01 -0.40 -0.56
CA LEU A 32 17.06 -1.81 -0.93
C LEU A 32 18.51 -2.13 -1.31
N VAL A 33 19.18 -2.98 -0.53
CA VAL A 33 20.60 -3.27 -0.73
C VAL A 33 20.82 -4.67 -1.29
N GLU A 34 21.81 -4.79 -2.17
CA GLU A 34 22.27 -6.07 -2.71
C GLU A 34 22.92 -6.92 -1.59
N GLN A 35 22.69 -8.24 -1.61
CA GLN A 35 23.29 -9.18 -0.65
C GLN A 35 24.01 -10.33 -1.35
N GLY A 36 24.84 -10.02 -2.34
CA GLY A 36 25.53 -11.03 -3.15
C GLY A 36 24.53 -11.97 -3.82
N ASP A 37 24.48 -13.23 -3.38
CA ASP A 37 23.58 -14.25 -3.93
C ASP A 37 22.23 -14.35 -3.19
N LYS A 38 22.05 -13.61 -2.09
CA LYS A 38 20.79 -13.56 -1.34
C LYS A 38 19.83 -12.51 -1.93
N ALA A 39 18.55 -12.63 -1.56
CA ALA A 39 17.55 -11.64 -1.92
C ALA A 39 17.90 -10.25 -1.33
N PRO A 40 17.72 -9.16 -2.09
CA PRO A 40 17.92 -7.81 -1.57
C PRO A 40 17.04 -7.51 -0.36
N ILE A 41 17.55 -6.71 0.58
CA ILE A 41 16.83 -6.35 1.81
C ILE A 41 16.61 -4.86 1.94
N TRP A 42 15.47 -4.47 2.52
CA TRP A 42 15.20 -3.09 2.90
C TRP A 42 15.82 -2.77 4.25
N ARG A 43 16.42 -1.59 4.36
CA ARG A 43 16.91 -1.04 5.63
C ARG A 43 16.89 0.48 5.60
N ASP A 44 17.04 1.10 6.76
CA ASP A 44 17.12 2.56 6.87
C ASP A 44 18.35 3.10 6.15
N ARG A 45 18.13 4.06 5.26
CA ARG A 45 19.19 4.73 4.50
C ARG A 45 19.94 5.71 5.39
N ARG A 46 21.25 5.72 5.20
CA ARG A 46 22.17 6.61 5.89
C ARG A 46 22.90 7.46 4.87
N VAL A 47 23.21 8.69 5.25
CA VAL A 47 23.98 9.63 4.42
C VAL A 47 25.07 10.30 5.26
N PRO A 48 26.21 10.65 4.65
CA PRO A 48 27.23 11.44 5.31
C PRO A 48 26.74 12.87 5.58
N THR A 49 27.15 13.45 6.69
CA THR A 49 27.04 14.89 6.96
C THR A 49 28.28 15.62 6.45
N GLU A 50 28.21 16.94 6.37
CA GLU A 50 29.36 17.80 6.01
C GLU A 50 30.60 17.53 6.87
N ASN A 51 30.40 17.17 8.14
CA ASN A 51 31.47 16.83 9.09
C ASN A 51 31.89 15.35 9.04
N GLY A 52 31.48 14.60 8.00
CA GLY A 52 31.79 13.18 7.80
C GLY A 52 31.11 12.23 8.80
N ARG A 53 30.14 12.70 9.60
CA ARG A 53 29.34 11.85 10.49
C ARG A 53 28.20 11.20 9.72
N VAL A 54 27.61 10.15 10.28
CA VAL A 54 26.47 9.46 9.66
C VAL A 54 25.16 9.98 10.24
N ARG A 55 24.18 10.26 9.37
CA ARG A 55 22.80 10.54 9.76
C ARG A 55 21.80 9.73 8.92
N GLY A 56 20.56 9.64 9.39
CA GLY A 56 19.47 9.14 8.57
C GLY A 56 19.12 10.11 7.44
N ASP A 57 18.71 9.55 6.31
CA ASP A 57 18.21 10.32 5.17
C ASP A 57 16.72 10.67 5.39
N ILE A 58 16.48 11.85 5.98
CA ILE A 58 15.19 12.24 6.57
C ILE A 58 14.62 13.46 5.83
N TYR A 59 13.32 13.42 5.59
CA TYR A 59 12.52 14.45 4.94
C TYR A 59 11.37 14.90 5.84
N PRO A 60 11.00 16.20 5.81
CA PRO A 60 9.99 16.76 6.69
C PRO A 60 8.55 16.37 6.30
N ASP A 61 8.29 16.21 5.00
CA ASP A 61 6.95 15.92 4.47
C ASP A 61 6.99 14.84 3.38
N ARG A 62 5.79 14.37 3.01
CA ARG A 62 5.58 13.27 2.08
C ARG A 62 6.03 13.63 0.67
N GLU A 63 5.76 14.85 0.23
CA GLU A 63 6.01 15.29 -1.14
C GLU A 63 7.51 15.38 -1.41
N ALA A 64 8.26 16.01 -0.49
CA ALA A 64 9.71 16.07 -0.54
C ALA A 64 10.33 14.66 -0.54
N ALA A 65 9.82 13.75 0.29
CA ALA A 65 10.32 12.38 0.36
C ALA A 65 10.05 11.58 -0.92
N LEU A 66 8.86 11.70 -1.51
CA LEU A 66 8.50 11.03 -2.77
C LEU A 66 9.29 11.58 -3.96
N SER A 67 9.43 12.90 -4.05
CA SER A 67 10.21 13.56 -5.10
C SER A 67 11.68 13.13 -5.05
N ALA A 68 12.29 13.14 -3.87
CA ALA A 68 13.66 12.67 -3.70
C ALA A 68 13.82 11.17 -4.01
N ALA A 69 12.85 10.34 -3.61
CA ALA A 69 12.87 8.91 -3.93
C ALA A 69 12.77 8.66 -5.44
N ALA A 70 11.95 9.42 -6.17
CA ALA A 70 11.82 9.30 -7.62
C ALA A 70 13.16 9.63 -8.32
N SER A 71 13.77 10.77 -7.99
CA SER A 71 15.07 11.18 -8.53
C SER A 71 16.17 10.16 -8.22
N LEU A 72 16.26 9.70 -6.96
CA LEU A 72 17.26 8.71 -6.54
C LEU A 72 17.04 7.35 -7.23
N ASN A 73 15.79 6.89 -7.34
CA ASN A 73 15.49 5.62 -8.01
C ASN A 73 15.86 5.67 -9.49
N GLN A 74 15.68 6.81 -10.17
CA GLN A 74 16.13 6.97 -11.55
C GLN A 74 17.66 6.83 -11.65
N THR A 75 18.41 7.53 -10.79
CA THR A 75 19.88 7.41 -10.75
C THR A 75 20.34 5.98 -10.45
N LEU A 76 19.72 5.30 -9.49
CA LEU A 76 20.08 3.92 -9.12
C LEU A 76 19.72 2.92 -10.23
N HIS A 77 18.60 3.13 -10.91
CA HIS A 77 18.20 2.34 -12.07
C HIS A 77 19.24 2.45 -13.18
N ASP A 78 19.67 3.67 -13.51
CA ASP A 78 20.63 3.92 -14.58
C ASP A 78 22.01 3.37 -14.22
N ALA A 79 22.43 3.52 -12.96
CA ALA A 79 23.66 2.92 -12.45
C ALA A 79 23.65 1.38 -12.53
N LEU A 80 22.52 0.74 -12.20
CA LEU A 80 22.37 -0.70 -12.33
C LEU A 80 22.39 -1.15 -13.80
N ALA A 81 21.76 -0.38 -14.70
CA ALA A 81 21.75 -0.69 -16.13
C ALA A 81 23.18 -0.62 -16.73
N ALA A 82 23.94 0.42 -16.37
CA ALA A 82 25.30 0.65 -16.84
C ALA A 82 26.37 -0.26 -16.19
N ARG A 83 26.05 -0.98 -15.11
CA ARG A 83 27.01 -1.83 -14.39
C ARG A 83 27.48 -3.01 -15.25
N GLU A 84 28.79 -3.18 -15.40
CA GLU A 84 29.37 -4.36 -16.06
C GLU A 84 29.19 -5.60 -15.19
N MET A 85 28.37 -6.55 -15.67
CA MET A 85 28.09 -7.83 -15.03
C MET A 85 27.39 -8.77 -16.01
N ASP A 86 27.32 -10.06 -15.67
CA ASP A 86 26.56 -11.05 -16.45
C ASP A 86 25.13 -10.59 -16.75
N ALA A 87 24.70 -10.76 -18.01
CA ALA A 87 23.44 -10.25 -18.51
C ALA A 87 22.23 -10.90 -17.82
N ALA A 88 22.30 -12.19 -17.52
CA ALA A 88 21.23 -12.91 -16.84
C ALA A 88 21.14 -12.46 -15.37
N ARG A 89 22.28 -12.30 -14.68
CA ARG A 89 22.34 -11.75 -13.32
C ARG A 89 21.80 -10.32 -13.25
N LYS A 90 22.19 -9.45 -14.19
CA LYS A 90 21.71 -8.07 -14.29
C LYS A 90 20.19 -8.04 -14.43
N ARG A 91 19.65 -8.85 -15.35
CA ARG A 91 18.21 -8.95 -15.58
C ARG A 91 17.47 -9.44 -14.33
N SER A 92 17.98 -10.48 -13.67
CA SER A 92 17.42 -10.99 -12.42
C SER A 92 17.39 -9.92 -11.32
N LEU A 93 18.47 -9.13 -11.20
CA LEU A 93 18.56 -8.07 -10.20
C LEU A 93 17.57 -6.92 -10.48
N GLN A 94 17.46 -6.48 -11.74
CA GLN A 94 16.44 -5.51 -12.16
C GLN A 94 15.03 -6.01 -11.83
N LEU A 95 14.76 -7.30 -12.05
CA LEU A 95 13.49 -7.91 -11.70
C LEU A 95 13.22 -7.89 -10.19
N LYS A 96 14.24 -8.17 -9.37
CA LYS A 96 14.13 -8.11 -7.90
C LYS A 96 13.88 -6.68 -7.42
N VAL A 97 14.53 -5.69 -8.02
CA VAL A 97 14.35 -4.28 -7.68
C VAL A 97 12.92 -3.82 -7.93
N ALA A 98 12.44 -3.95 -9.17
CA ALA A 98 11.11 -3.43 -9.49
C ALA A 98 9.99 -4.21 -8.79
N LYS A 99 10.19 -5.51 -8.48
CA LYS A 99 9.29 -6.27 -7.60
C LYS A 99 9.18 -5.65 -6.21
N ASN A 100 10.31 -5.28 -5.61
CA ASN A 100 10.34 -4.70 -4.28
C ASN A 100 9.66 -3.32 -4.24
N LEU A 101 9.94 -2.48 -5.24
CA LEU A 101 9.30 -1.16 -5.38
C LEU A 101 7.78 -1.30 -5.58
N GLN A 102 7.35 -2.14 -6.52
CA GLN A 102 5.93 -2.39 -6.77
C GLN A 102 5.21 -2.92 -5.53
N SER A 103 5.85 -3.79 -4.75
CA SER A 103 5.25 -4.28 -3.50
C SER A 103 5.06 -3.17 -2.47
N LYS A 104 5.97 -2.19 -2.39
CA LYS A 104 5.86 -1.05 -1.47
C LYS A 104 4.76 -0.10 -1.91
N GLU A 105 4.71 0.21 -3.21
CA GLU A 105 3.67 1.02 -3.83
C GLU A 105 2.28 0.44 -3.60
N ARG A 106 2.07 -0.83 -3.96
CA ARG A 106 0.77 -1.48 -3.75
C ARG A 106 0.31 -1.47 -2.29
N LEU A 107 1.24 -1.65 -1.33
CA LEU A 107 0.90 -1.63 0.09
C LEU A 107 0.48 -0.22 0.55
N ARG A 108 1.16 0.82 0.03
CA ARG A 108 0.79 2.22 0.27
C ARG A 108 -0.60 2.49 -0.31
N ASP A 109 -0.80 2.21 -1.59
CA ASP A 109 -2.04 2.53 -2.30
C ASP A 109 -3.24 1.80 -1.66
N GLU A 110 -3.07 0.54 -1.27
CA GLU A 110 -4.07 -0.20 -0.52
C GLU A 110 -4.47 0.52 0.78
N GLU A 111 -3.49 0.95 1.57
CA GLU A 111 -3.76 1.58 2.87
C GLU A 111 -4.34 2.99 2.72
N GLU A 112 -3.93 3.73 1.68
CA GLU A 112 -4.51 5.03 1.32
C GLU A 112 -5.99 4.89 0.90
N LEU A 113 -6.32 3.88 0.08
CA LEU A 113 -7.70 3.58 -0.30
C LEU A 113 -8.56 3.17 0.89
N MET A 114 -8.04 2.31 1.76
CA MET A 114 -8.75 1.91 2.98
C MET A 114 -8.99 3.11 3.90
N LEU A 115 -8.03 4.02 4.02
CA LEU A 115 -8.19 5.24 4.81
C LEU A 115 -9.24 6.18 4.22
N ALA A 116 -9.21 6.40 2.90
CA ALA A 116 -10.19 7.24 2.21
C ALA A 116 -11.62 6.69 2.42
N GLU A 117 -11.82 5.38 2.27
CA GLU A 117 -13.13 4.76 2.49
C GLU A 117 -13.54 4.78 3.96
N ALA A 118 -12.61 4.62 4.91
CA ALA A 118 -12.90 4.78 6.34
C ALA A 118 -13.46 6.18 6.63
N ARG A 119 -12.81 7.23 6.11
CA ARG A 119 -13.30 8.61 6.23
C ARG A 119 -14.68 8.78 5.60
N ARG A 120 -14.86 8.29 4.37
CA ARG A 120 -16.12 8.40 3.61
C ARG A 120 -17.29 7.72 4.33
N ARG A 121 -17.06 6.58 4.99
CA ARG A 121 -18.08 5.86 5.78
C ARG A 121 -18.60 6.67 6.97
N HIS A 122 -17.76 7.52 7.52
CA HIS A 122 -18.05 8.33 8.70
C HIS A 122 -18.17 9.82 8.37
N ALA A 123 -18.36 10.18 7.09
CA ALA A 123 -18.48 11.56 6.66
C ALA A 123 -19.72 12.27 7.26
N ASN A 124 -20.74 11.51 7.63
CA ASN A 124 -21.98 12.03 8.23
C ASN A 124 -22.07 11.81 9.75
N ASP A 125 -21.02 11.25 10.37
CA ASP A 125 -21.01 11.02 11.81
C ASP A 125 -20.95 12.37 12.56
N PRO A 126 -21.56 12.48 13.74
CA PRO A 126 -21.44 13.67 14.55
C PRO A 126 -19.98 13.87 14.99
N ARG A 127 -19.47 15.10 14.84
CA ARG A 127 -18.13 15.46 15.33
C ARG A 127 -18.24 15.80 16.81
N PRO A 128 -17.38 15.24 17.68
CA PRO A 128 -17.43 15.56 19.09
C PRO A 128 -17.08 17.04 19.30
N ASP A 129 -17.92 17.74 20.07
CA ASP A 129 -17.59 19.10 20.53
C ASP A 129 -16.29 19.03 21.37
N PRO A 130 -15.27 19.87 21.08
CA PRO A 130 -14.03 19.89 21.85
C PRO A 130 -14.24 19.98 23.36
N SER A 131 -15.29 20.66 23.83
CA SER A 131 -15.65 20.80 25.25
C SER A 131 -16.27 19.53 25.85
N ALA A 132 -16.97 18.73 25.04
CA ALA A 132 -17.60 17.48 25.44
C ALA A 132 -16.62 16.31 25.56
N ILE A 133 -15.38 16.45 25.07
CA ILE A 133 -14.34 15.43 25.19
C ILE A 133 -13.95 15.26 26.66
N VAL A 134 -14.23 14.09 27.24
CA VAL A 134 -13.88 13.78 28.63
C VAL A 134 -12.42 13.35 28.70
N LEU A 135 -11.58 14.18 29.32
CA LEU A 135 -10.14 13.99 29.50
C LEU A 135 -9.77 14.05 30.99
N PRO A 136 -8.86 13.18 31.48
CA PRO A 136 -8.23 13.38 32.78
C PRO A 136 -7.30 14.58 32.74
N ALA A 137 -6.94 15.12 33.92
CA ALA A 137 -6.18 16.36 34.06
C ALA A 137 -4.86 16.33 33.26
N GLU A 138 -4.18 15.18 33.21
CA GLU A 138 -2.91 15.00 32.51
C GLU A 138 -3.06 15.05 30.97
N SER A 139 -4.26 14.78 30.45
CA SER A 139 -4.52 14.77 29.01
C SER A 139 -5.12 16.09 28.49
N VAL A 140 -5.49 17.01 29.38
CA VAL A 140 -6.07 18.33 29.02
C VAL A 140 -5.19 19.11 28.04
N PRO A 141 -3.84 19.15 28.17
CA PRO A 141 -2.98 19.87 27.23
C PRO A 141 -3.11 19.40 25.76
N PHE A 142 -3.54 18.14 25.53
CA PHE A 142 -3.68 17.57 24.20
C PHE A 142 -5.09 17.75 23.60
N ARG A 143 -6.02 18.44 24.30
CA ARG A 143 -7.42 18.57 23.88
C ARG A 143 -7.57 19.13 22.47
N GLN A 144 -6.79 20.17 22.13
CA GLN A 144 -6.88 20.80 20.82
C GLN A 144 -6.50 19.83 19.71
N GLU A 145 -5.31 19.23 19.77
CA GLU A 145 -4.83 18.29 18.75
C GLU A 145 -5.73 17.04 18.64
N LEU A 146 -6.23 16.53 19.77
CA LEU A 146 -7.20 15.45 19.79
C LEU A 146 -8.50 15.86 19.07
N SER A 147 -9.01 17.05 19.34
CA SER A 147 -10.21 17.57 18.71
C SER A 147 -10.04 17.78 17.21
N GLU A 148 -8.87 18.27 16.76
CA GLU A 148 -8.54 18.41 15.34
C GLU A 148 -8.56 17.05 14.64
N GLN A 149 -7.95 16.03 15.24
CA GLN A 149 -7.98 14.66 14.70
C GLN A 149 -9.38 14.04 14.68
N LEU A 150 -10.20 14.28 15.72
CA LEU A 150 -11.57 13.77 15.79
C LEU A 150 -12.55 14.54 14.88
N SER A 151 -12.24 15.78 14.51
CA SER A 151 -13.01 16.52 13.51
C SER A 151 -12.90 15.86 12.13
N ASP A 152 -11.69 15.43 11.76
CA ASP A 152 -11.40 14.72 10.51
C ASP A 152 -11.80 13.23 10.55
N MET A 153 -11.57 12.56 11.68
CA MET A 153 -11.86 11.14 11.87
C MET A 153 -12.60 10.90 13.20
N PRO A 154 -13.93 11.12 13.27
CA PRO A 154 -14.69 11.08 14.52
C PRO A 154 -14.78 9.68 15.16
N TYR A 155 -14.44 8.65 14.40
CA TYR A 155 -14.45 7.25 14.81
C TYR A 155 -13.15 6.80 15.51
N LEU A 156 -12.13 7.66 15.65
CA LEU A 156 -10.85 7.27 16.23
C LEU A 156 -11.00 6.85 17.70
N ARG A 157 -10.35 5.73 18.04
CA ARG A 157 -10.24 5.24 19.42
C ARG A 157 -8.82 5.22 19.94
N VAL A 158 -7.83 5.44 19.09
CA VAL A 158 -6.41 5.54 19.44
C VAL A 158 -5.80 6.69 18.67
N VAL A 159 -5.18 7.62 19.38
CA VAL A 159 -4.67 8.87 18.81
C VAL A 159 -3.24 9.09 19.29
N ILE A 160 -2.36 9.49 18.38
CA ILE A 160 -1.04 10.00 18.74
C ILE A 160 -1.12 11.52 18.81
N VAL A 161 -0.61 12.09 19.89
CA VAL A 161 -0.63 13.52 20.18
C VAL A 161 0.77 14.00 20.58
N THR A 162 1.08 15.26 20.35
CA THR A 162 2.37 15.90 20.61
C THR A 162 2.14 17.24 21.29
N VAL A 163 2.70 17.43 22.49
CA VAL A 163 2.84 18.77 23.05
C VAL A 163 4.07 19.42 22.43
N ARG A 164 3.87 20.54 21.71
CA ARG A 164 4.97 21.43 21.36
C ARG A 164 5.37 22.23 22.59
N GLU A 165 6.17 21.62 23.47
CA GLU A 165 6.83 22.40 24.52
C GLU A 165 7.88 23.29 23.86
N THR A 166 7.80 24.59 24.17
CA THR A 166 8.77 25.59 23.79
C THR A 166 10.16 25.12 24.25
N ASN A 167 10.95 24.66 23.29
CA ASN A 167 12.41 24.60 23.31
C ASN A 167 13.19 23.48 24.02
N ARG A 168 12.67 22.31 24.45
CA ARG A 168 13.64 21.23 24.86
C ARG A 168 13.24 19.75 24.89
N SER A 169 12.01 19.33 24.63
CA SER A 169 11.74 17.89 24.46
C SER A 169 10.43 17.64 23.72
N TRP A 170 10.50 17.29 22.43
CA TRP A 170 9.40 16.68 21.71
C TRP A 170 9.16 15.25 22.24
N HIS A 171 8.02 15.04 22.90
CA HIS A 171 7.59 13.70 23.28
C HIS A 171 6.17 13.48 22.77
N ARG A 172 5.99 12.43 21.97
CA ARG A 172 4.68 11.99 21.51
C ARG A 172 4.04 11.11 22.55
N SER A 173 2.76 11.31 22.75
CA SER A 173 1.93 10.50 23.63
C SER A 173 0.83 9.80 22.83
N ILE A 174 0.32 8.71 23.38
CA ILE A 174 -0.83 7.98 22.85
C ILE A 174 -1.98 8.11 23.84
N LEU A 175 -3.15 8.43 23.30
CA LEU A 175 -4.41 8.44 24.03
C LEU A 175 -5.30 7.31 23.50
N TYR A 176 -6.03 6.65 24.40
CA TYR A 176 -6.97 5.58 24.10
C TYR A 176 -8.37 5.98 24.57
N LEU A 177 -9.38 5.74 23.74
CA LEU A 177 -10.79 5.92 24.10
C LEU A 177 -11.31 4.65 24.79
N SER A 178 -11.71 4.78 26.05
CA SER A 178 -12.31 3.68 26.81
C SER A 178 -13.71 3.32 26.31
N HIS A 179 -14.30 2.26 26.85
CA HIS A 179 -15.68 1.86 26.58
C HIS A 179 -16.70 2.87 27.15
N ASP A 180 -16.31 3.65 28.16
CA ASP A 180 -17.14 4.67 28.81
C ASP A 180 -17.05 6.04 28.11
N ASN A 181 -16.52 6.09 26.89
CA ASN A 181 -16.23 7.33 26.15
C ASN A 181 -15.34 8.32 26.89
N LYS A 182 -14.40 7.81 27.70
CA LYS A 182 -13.39 8.61 28.39
C LYS A 182 -12.02 8.36 27.77
N TRP A 183 -11.29 9.42 27.47
CA TRP A 183 -9.92 9.31 27.00
C TRP A 183 -8.99 8.98 28.15
N SER A 184 -7.97 8.17 27.87
CA SER A 184 -6.97 7.79 28.87
C SER A 184 -6.06 8.96 29.25
N LYS A 185 -5.28 8.77 30.33
CA LYS A 185 -4.06 9.55 30.57
C LYS A 185 -3.06 9.39 29.40
N PRO A 186 -2.09 10.30 29.22
CA PRO A 186 -1.10 10.17 28.16
C PRO A 186 -0.14 9.02 28.45
N TYR A 187 0.10 8.18 27.45
CA TYR A 187 1.16 7.16 27.48
C TYR A 187 2.27 7.55 26.52
N ILE A 188 3.53 7.52 26.96
CA ILE A 188 4.68 7.80 26.08
C ILE A 188 4.64 6.88 24.87
N ALA A 189 4.70 7.46 23.67
CA ALA A 189 4.69 6.70 22.44
C ALA A 189 6.05 6.05 22.19
N GLY A 190 6.04 4.76 21.89
CA GLY A 190 7.14 4.07 21.20
C GLY A 190 6.79 3.82 19.74
N GLU A 191 7.73 3.29 18.95
CA GLU A 191 7.48 3.02 17.52
C GLU A 191 6.27 2.13 17.28
N ARG A 192 6.12 1.08 18.11
CA ARG A 192 4.99 0.14 18.02
C ARG A 192 3.65 0.82 18.28
N SER A 193 3.56 1.66 19.30
CA SER A 193 2.31 2.35 19.64
C SER A 193 1.99 3.48 18.65
N ALA A 194 3.02 4.15 18.13
CA ALA A 194 2.86 5.14 17.06
C ALA A 194 2.37 4.49 15.75
N ALA A 195 2.92 3.33 15.37
CA ALA A 195 2.41 2.55 14.24
C ALA A 195 0.98 2.04 14.48
N LYS A 196 0.65 1.67 15.72
CA LYS A 196 -0.72 1.31 16.12
C LYS A 196 -1.70 2.46 15.90
N ALA A 197 -1.36 3.67 16.34
CA ALA A 197 -2.20 4.85 16.13
C ALA A 197 -2.44 5.13 14.64
N MET A 198 -1.43 4.96 13.78
CA MET A 198 -1.63 5.09 12.33
C MET A 198 -2.59 4.04 11.77
N ARG A 199 -2.48 2.78 12.20
CA ARG A 199 -3.41 1.72 11.78
C ARG A 199 -4.82 1.95 12.31
N ALA A 200 -4.97 2.57 13.48
CA ALA A 200 -6.26 2.89 14.08
C ALA A 200 -7.12 3.79 13.18
N ARG A 201 -6.48 4.71 12.43
CA ARG A 201 -7.13 5.57 11.43
C ARG A 201 -7.91 4.81 10.36
N ILE A 202 -7.49 3.59 10.06
CA ILE A 202 -8.19 2.68 9.16
C ILE A 202 -9.06 1.72 9.97
N ALA A 203 -8.46 0.99 10.92
CA ALA A 203 -9.13 -0.10 11.64
C ALA A 203 -10.43 0.37 12.32
N ASN A 204 -10.40 1.51 13.04
CA ASN A 204 -11.57 2.00 13.76
C ASN A 204 -12.69 2.44 12.81
N GLY A 205 -12.37 2.98 11.63
CA GLY A 205 -13.38 3.35 10.62
C GLY A 205 -14.04 2.15 9.93
N PHE A 206 -13.58 0.94 10.21
CA PHE A 206 -14.24 -0.31 9.84
C PHE A 206 -14.77 -1.08 11.06
N GLY A 207 -14.77 -0.46 12.25
CA GLY A 207 -15.24 -1.08 13.48
C GLY A 207 -14.29 -2.13 14.08
N TYR A 208 -13.02 -2.17 13.63
CA TYR A 208 -12.00 -3.07 14.16
C TYR A 208 -11.13 -2.40 15.23
N SER A 209 -10.55 -3.22 16.11
CA SER A 209 -9.60 -2.74 17.09
C SER A 209 -8.23 -2.44 16.46
N ALA A 210 -7.54 -1.43 16.97
CA ALA A 210 -6.17 -1.15 16.57
C ALA A 210 -5.17 -2.22 17.09
N ASP A 211 -5.58 -3.02 18.08
CA ASP A 211 -4.80 -4.13 18.63
C ASP A 211 -4.90 -5.41 17.81
N ASP A 212 -5.88 -5.50 16.89
CA ASP A 212 -6.06 -6.67 16.04
C ASP A 212 -4.85 -6.87 15.11
N HIS A 213 -4.59 -8.12 14.75
CA HIS A 213 -3.51 -8.43 13.81
C HIS A 213 -3.75 -7.75 12.45
N TRP A 214 -2.90 -6.76 12.12
CA TRP A 214 -3.10 -5.87 10.98
C TRP A 214 -3.38 -6.58 9.65
N GLY A 215 -2.64 -7.66 9.36
CA GLY A 215 -2.87 -8.44 8.14
C GLY A 215 -4.25 -9.12 8.07
N LYS A 216 -4.82 -9.50 9.22
CA LYS A 216 -6.17 -10.09 9.31
C LYS A 216 -7.23 -9.00 9.21
N THR A 217 -7.01 -7.86 9.86
CA THR A 217 -7.86 -6.68 9.76
C THR A 217 -7.98 -6.21 8.31
N LYS A 218 -6.85 -6.02 7.61
CA LYS A 218 -6.86 -5.67 6.17
C LYS A 218 -7.61 -6.69 5.32
N ALA A 219 -7.44 -7.99 5.58
CA ALA A 219 -8.18 -9.02 4.85
C ALA A 219 -9.71 -8.90 5.04
N LYS A 220 -10.17 -8.66 6.28
CA LYS A 220 -11.59 -8.42 6.56
C LYS A 220 -12.09 -7.13 5.92
N ILE A 221 -11.29 -6.06 5.93
CA ILE A 221 -11.62 -4.82 5.24
C ILE A 221 -11.80 -5.08 3.74
N ARG A 222 -10.89 -5.81 3.08
CA ARG A 222 -11.06 -6.20 1.67
C ARG A 222 -12.38 -6.92 1.41
N GLN A 223 -12.81 -7.79 2.32
CA GLN A 223 -14.12 -8.48 2.19
C GLN A 223 -15.30 -7.52 2.26
N ILE A 224 -15.22 -6.48 3.09
CA ILE A 224 -16.23 -5.41 3.17
C ILE A 224 -16.24 -4.58 1.87
N LEU A 225 -15.06 -4.33 1.29
CA LEU A 225 -14.91 -3.52 0.08
C LEU A 225 -15.31 -4.27 -1.20
N LEU A 226 -15.30 -5.60 -1.19
CA LEU A 226 -15.59 -6.45 -2.36
C LEU A 226 -16.99 -6.24 -2.98
N PRO A 227 -18.10 -6.32 -2.23
CA PRO A 227 -19.44 -6.09 -2.79
C PRO A 227 -19.61 -4.68 -3.38
N ARG A 228 -18.89 -3.70 -2.82
CA ARG A 228 -18.88 -2.32 -3.32
C ARG A 228 -18.11 -2.20 -4.63
N ALA A 229 -17.06 -3.01 -4.83
CA ALA A 229 -16.36 -3.05 -6.11
C ALA A 229 -17.35 -3.40 -7.24
N ASN A 230 -18.27 -4.34 -7.06
CA ASN A 230 -19.30 -4.63 -8.06
C ASN A 230 -20.25 -3.44 -8.36
N GLN A 231 -20.44 -2.52 -7.41
CA GLN A 231 -21.18 -1.27 -7.67
C GLN A 231 -20.38 -0.32 -8.59
N LEU A 232 -19.04 -0.46 -8.69
CA LEU A 232 -18.24 0.29 -9.65
C LEU A 232 -18.67 0.02 -11.09
N LEU A 233 -19.12 -1.21 -11.40
CA LEU A 233 -19.66 -1.54 -12.72
C LEU A 233 -20.94 -0.76 -13.08
N GLN A 234 -21.60 -0.15 -12.09
CA GLN A 234 -22.80 0.67 -12.29
C GLN A 234 -22.46 2.15 -12.53
N LEU A 235 -21.22 2.58 -12.28
CA LEU A 235 -20.81 3.98 -12.49
C LEU A 235 -20.63 4.26 -13.98
N ALA A 236 -21.21 5.37 -14.47
CA ALA A 236 -21.16 5.74 -15.89
C ALA A 236 -19.73 5.96 -16.41
N SER A 237 -18.86 6.54 -15.59
CA SER A 237 -17.43 6.71 -15.91
C SER A 237 -16.74 5.37 -16.14
N VAL A 238 -17.09 4.37 -15.33
CA VAL A 238 -16.55 3.01 -15.40
C VAL A 238 -17.08 2.28 -16.61
N GLN A 239 -18.38 2.36 -16.85
CA GLN A 239 -19.00 1.77 -18.02
C GLN A 239 -18.39 2.32 -19.32
N ARG A 240 -18.12 3.64 -19.38
CA ARG A 240 -17.49 4.26 -20.55
C ARG A 240 -16.06 3.75 -20.77
N MET A 241 -15.25 3.72 -19.71
CA MET A 241 -13.89 3.19 -19.76
C MET A 241 -13.87 1.70 -20.17
N LEU A 242 -14.76 0.89 -19.60
CA LEU A 242 -14.89 -0.53 -19.91
C LEU A 242 -15.39 -0.74 -21.35
N ALA A 243 -16.27 0.13 -21.86
CA ALA A 243 -16.71 0.09 -23.25
C ALA A 243 -15.58 0.47 -24.23
N GLU A 244 -14.80 1.49 -23.91
CA GLU A 244 -13.63 1.90 -24.70
C GLU A 244 -12.54 0.80 -24.70
N ALA A 245 -12.28 0.21 -23.54
CA ALA A 245 -11.38 -0.93 -23.43
C ALA A 245 -11.86 -2.11 -24.27
N LEU A 246 -13.16 -2.44 -24.21
CA LEU A 246 -13.74 -3.52 -25.01
C LEU A 246 -13.67 -3.22 -26.51
N ALA A 247 -13.93 -1.98 -26.93
CA ALA A 247 -13.82 -1.53 -28.31
C ALA A 247 -12.38 -1.64 -28.84
N ASN A 248 -11.39 -1.46 -27.96
CA ASN A 248 -9.97 -1.66 -28.25
C ASN A 248 -9.53 -3.13 -28.11
N GLY A 249 -10.46 -4.07 -27.92
CA GLY A 249 -10.19 -5.51 -27.84
C GLY A 249 -9.69 -5.98 -26.47
N HIS A 250 -9.63 -5.10 -25.46
CA HIS A 250 -9.23 -5.46 -24.10
C HIS A 250 -10.40 -6.10 -23.35
N LYS A 251 -10.24 -7.38 -22.99
CA LYS A 251 -11.22 -8.14 -22.21
C LYS A 251 -10.84 -8.27 -20.73
N VAL A 252 -9.62 -7.86 -20.36
CA VAL A 252 -9.16 -7.79 -18.97
C VAL A 252 -8.41 -6.48 -18.73
N LEU A 253 -8.86 -5.71 -17.74
CA LEU A 253 -8.17 -4.52 -17.25
C LEU A 253 -7.78 -4.72 -15.80
N VAL A 254 -6.57 -4.27 -15.44
CA VAL A 254 -6.10 -4.30 -14.06
C VAL A 254 -5.76 -2.90 -13.59
N SER A 255 -6.32 -2.53 -12.43
CA SER A 255 -6.00 -1.30 -11.72
C SER A 255 -6.01 -1.55 -10.21
N ASN A 256 -4.94 -1.16 -9.52
CA ASN A 256 -4.83 -1.18 -8.05
C ASN A 256 -5.28 -2.50 -7.37
N GLY A 257 -5.00 -3.64 -8.01
CA GLY A 257 -5.36 -4.98 -7.50
C GLY A 257 -6.80 -5.42 -7.77
N ILE A 258 -7.60 -4.57 -8.42
CA ILE A 258 -8.91 -4.88 -8.98
C ILE A 258 -8.70 -5.31 -10.44
N VAL A 259 -9.37 -6.40 -10.82
CA VAL A 259 -9.37 -6.90 -12.19
C VAL A 259 -10.78 -6.80 -12.75
N PHE A 260 -10.97 -5.94 -13.74
CA PHE A 260 -12.18 -5.94 -14.55
C PHE A 260 -12.02 -7.04 -15.60
N TRP A 261 -12.95 -7.98 -15.61
CA TRP A 261 -12.88 -9.20 -16.39
C TRP A 261 -14.16 -9.35 -17.21
N TYR A 262 -14.03 -9.31 -18.53
CA TYR A 262 -15.17 -9.46 -19.43
C TYR A 262 -15.38 -10.92 -19.84
N GLU A 263 -16.59 -11.44 -19.66
CA GLU A 263 -16.99 -12.76 -20.18
C GLU A 263 -18.09 -12.61 -21.24
N GLU A 264 -17.79 -13.03 -22.47
CA GLU A 264 -18.75 -13.09 -23.59
C GLU A 264 -19.73 -14.27 -23.42
N ASP A 265 -19.21 -15.42 -22.99
CA ASP A 265 -20.00 -16.64 -22.81
C ASP A 265 -20.93 -16.53 -21.59
N GLY A 266 -22.23 -16.71 -21.81
CA GLY A 266 -23.26 -16.73 -20.77
C GLY A 266 -23.88 -15.38 -20.43
N GLY A 267 -23.53 -14.30 -21.14
CA GLY A 267 -24.21 -13.00 -21.03
C GLY A 267 -23.96 -12.22 -19.73
N ILE A 268 -22.90 -12.57 -18.97
CA ILE A 268 -22.64 -11.96 -17.66
C ILE A 268 -21.90 -10.61 -17.79
N GLY A 269 -21.19 -10.36 -18.90
CA GLY A 269 -20.52 -9.09 -19.17
C GLY A 269 -19.29 -8.84 -18.30
N TRP A 270 -19.01 -7.58 -17.96
CA TRP A 270 -17.90 -7.21 -17.08
C TRP A 270 -18.13 -7.67 -15.64
N GLN A 271 -17.12 -8.30 -15.06
CA GLN A 271 -17.07 -8.77 -13.68
C GLN A 271 -15.86 -8.18 -12.96
N ILE A 272 -15.91 -8.12 -11.64
CA ILE A 272 -14.75 -7.75 -10.84
C ILE A 272 -14.17 -8.97 -10.15
N LYS A 273 -12.88 -9.18 -10.38
CA LYS A 273 -12.03 -10.18 -9.75
C LYS A 273 -10.91 -9.46 -8.98
N GLN A 274 -10.23 -10.19 -8.10
CA GLN A 274 -9.08 -9.66 -7.36
C GLN A 274 -7.78 -10.25 -7.90
N THR A 275 -6.64 -9.59 -7.71
CA THR A 275 -5.33 -10.26 -7.91
C THR A 275 -4.86 -10.89 -6.60
N THR A 276 -4.34 -12.14 -6.64
CA THR A 276 -3.58 -12.65 -5.49
C THR A 276 -2.17 -12.11 -5.50
N SER A 277 -1.72 -11.58 -4.36
CA SER A 277 -0.33 -11.83 -3.93
C SER A 277 -0.32 -13.07 -3.06
N THR A 278 0.19 -14.18 -3.57
CA THR A 278 0.52 -15.33 -2.71
C THR A 278 1.57 -14.84 -1.71
N LYS A 279 1.19 -14.75 -0.43
CA LYS A 279 2.17 -14.93 0.64
C LYS A 279 2.40 -16.44 0.71
N GLU A 280 3.67 -16.81 0.81
CA GLU A 280 4.22 -18.17 0.89
C GLU A 280 4.65 -18.75 -0.47
N SER A 281 5.95 -19.06 -0.53
CA SER A 281 6.79 -19.44 -1.67
C SER A 281 7.08 -18.32 -2.69
N GLU A 282 8.37 -18.03 -2.84
CA GLU A 282 9.07 -17.52 -4.02
C GLU A 282 8.37 -16.51 -4.96
N GLY A 283 9.03 -15.36 -5.20
CA GLY A 283 8.95 -14.78 -6.55
C GLY A 283 7.64 -14.14 -7.05
N SER A 284 7.03 -13.13 -6.41
CA SER A 284 5.97 -12.33 -7.07
C SER A 284 6.53 -11.12 -7.85
N THR A 285 6.84 -11.41 -9.10
CA THR A 285 7.49 -10.72 -10.22
C THR A 285 6.87 -9.44 -10.82
N LEU A 286 7.68 -8.66 -11.56
CA LEU A 286 7.23 -7.62 -12.52
C LEU A 286 6.28 -8.19 -13.60
N TRP A 287 5.05 -7.71 -13.59
CA TRP A 287 4.09 -7.94 -14.67
C TRP A 287 4.51 -7.13 -15.89
N LYS A 288 4.82 -7.80 -17.00
CA LYS A 288 4.88 -7.20 -18.34
C LYS A 288 4.43 -8.23 -19.35
N GLU A 289 3.41 -7.87 -20.13
CA GLU A 289 2.84 -8.50 -21.32
C GLU A 289 2.70 -10.04 -21.32
N GLY A 290 1.46 -10.50 -21.49
CA GLY A 290 1.16 -11.93 -21.65
C GLY A 290 -0.32 -12.20 -21.67
N THR A 291 -0.67 -13.49 -21.76
CA THR A 291 -2.06 -13.95 -21.87
C THR A 291 -2.46 -14.68 -20.59
N ILE A 292 -3.67 -14.41 -20.08
CA ILE A 292 -4.27 -15.13 -18.96
C ILE A 292 -5.09 -16.28 -19.53
N ARG A 293 -4.76 -17.51 -19.16
CA ARG A 293 -5.55 -18.70 -19.54
C ARG A 293 -6.61 -18.96 -18.48
N SER A 294 -7.87 -18.68 -18.81
CA SER A 294 -9.01 -18.93 -17.92
C SER A 294 -9.47 -20.38 -18.06
N ILE A 295 -9.03 -21.25 -17.15
CA ILE A 295 -9.43 -22.67 -17.11
C ILE A 295 -10.47 -22.96 -16.02
N ASN A 296 -10.81 -21.97 -15.19
CA ASN A 296 -11.77 -22.09 -14.10
C ASN A 296 -12.44 -20.74 -13.79
N HIS A 297 -13.47 -20.76 -12.95
CA HIS A 297 -14.22 -19.58 -12.49
C HIS A 297 -13.65 -19.00 -11.19
N GLY A 298 -12.33 -19.06 -11.01
CA GLY A 298 -11.66 -18.54 -9.82
C GLY A 298 -11.85 -17.04 -9.64
N ARG A 299 -12.03 -16.61 -8.39
CA ARG A 299 -12.20 -15.19 -8.00
C ARG A 299 -10.90 -14.38 -8.07
N LEU A 300 -9.77 -15.06 -8.09
CA LEU A 300 -8.45 -14.46 -8.11
C LEU A 300 -7.78 -14.69 -9.45
N VAL A 301 -7.29 -13.60 -10.03
CA VAL A 301 -6.52 -13.58 -11.27
C VAL A 301 -5.05 -13.48 -10.90
N ILE A 302 -4.28 -14.44 -11.39
CA ILE A 302 -2.82 -14.42 -11.34
C ILE A 302 -2.39 -13.93 -12.71
N LEU A 303 -1.72 -12.78 -12.74
CA LEU A 303 -1.26 -12.20 -13.99
C LEU A 303 -0.03 -12.96 -14.54
N PRO A 304 0.24 -12.89 -15.84
CA PRO A 304 1.45 -13.45 -16.43
C PRO A 304 2.70 -12.79 -15.85
N TYR A 305 3.72 -13.58 -15.54
CA TYR A 305 4.90 -13.10 -14.86
C TYR A 305 6.16 -13.90 -15.22
N ILE A 306 7.31 -13.23 -15.28
CA ILE A 306 8.65 -13.81 -15.41
C ILE A 306 9.28 -14.22 -14.05
N LYS A 307 9.54 -15.51 -13.83
CA LYS A 307 10.27 -15.98 -12.62
C LYS A 307 11.68 -15.36 -12.54
N GLU A 308 12.31 -15.48 -11.37
CA GLU A 308 13.71 -15.05 -11.18
C GLU A 308 14.71 -15.75 -12.13
N SER A 309 14.33 -16.94 -12.63
CA SER A 309 15.05 -17.71 -13.64
C SER A 309 14.90 -17.18 -15.08
N GLY A 310 14.03 -16.20 -15.33
CA GLY A 310 13.67 -15.74 -16.67
C GLY A 310 12.54 -16.51 -17.33
N GLU A 311 12.00 -17.56 -16.69
CA GLU A 311 10.87 -18.34 -17.21
C GLU A 311 9.58 -17.52 -17.20
N GLN A 312 8.90 -17.43 -18.36
CA GLN A 312 7.60 -16.80 -18.48
C GLN A 312 6.49 -17.74 -18.01
N VAL A 313 5.74 -17.31 -17.01
CA VAL A 313 4.55 -17.99 -16.48
C VAL A 313 3.31 -17.33 -17.04
N ARG A 314 2.43 -18.13 -17.64
CA ARG A 314 1.12 -17.65 -18.10
C ARG A 314 0.21 -17.33 -16.92
N GLY A 315 -0.61 -16.30 -17.08
CA GLY A 315 -1.62 -15.96 -16.10
C GLY A 315 -2.70 -17.04 -15.99
N HIS A 316 -3.32 -17.18 -14.82
CA HIS A 316 -4.41 -18.13 -14.60
C HIS A 316 -5.36 -17.67 -13.48
N THR A 317 -6.53 -18.28 -13.38
CA THR A 317 -7.52 -18.01 -12.33
C THR A 317 -7.48 -19.06 -11.21
N ARG A 318 -7.77 -18.66 -9.96
CA ARG A 318 -7.98 -19.57 -8.82
C ARG A 318 -8.87 -18.94 -7.73
N ASN A 319 -9.23 -19.69 -6.70
CA ASN A 319 -9.84 -19.17 -5.49
C ASN A 319 -8.78 -18.83 -4.43
N GLY A 320 -9.16 -18.04 -3.41
CA GLY A 320 -8.24 -17.61 -2.36
C GLY A 320 -7.93 -18.69 -1.32
N PRO A 321 -6.90 -18.47 -0.49
CA PRO A 321 -6.69 -19.29 0.70
C PRO A 321 -7.98 -19.32 1.53
N ASN A 322 -8.46 -20.53 1.84
CA ASN A 322 -9.71 -20.82 2.57
C ASN A 322 -11.03 -20.68 1.78
N ASP A 323 -11.00 -20.43 0.46
CA ASP A 323 -12.21 -20.32 -0.39
C ASP A 323 -12.60 -21.63 -1.12
N GLY A 324 -11.90 -22.74 -0.82
CA GLY A 324 -12.07 -24.02 -1.55
C GLY A 324 -11.55 -24.00 -2.99
N ARG A 325 -11.71 -25.10 -3.74
CA ARG A 325 -11.29 -25.17 -5.15
C ARG A 325 -12.23 -24.36 -6.05
N ALA A 326 -11.67 -23.61 -7.00
CA ALA A 326 -12.43 -22.93 -8.03
C ALA A 326 -13.13 -23.95 -8.94
N LYS A 327 -14.37 -23.67 -9.36
CA LYS A 327 -15.11 -24.54 -10.28
C LYS A 327 -14.40 -24.57 -11.65
N PRO A 328 -14.04 -25.75 -12.18
CA PRO A 328 -13.37 -25.85 -13.47
C PRO A 328 -14.30 -25.42 -14.61
N ARG A 329 -13.73 -24.86 -15.67
CA ARG A 329 -14.42 -24.67 -16.95
C ARG A 329 -14.38 -25.97 -17.74
N HIS A 330 -15.34 -26.14 -18.64
CA HIS A 330 -15.24 -27.19 -19.64
C HIS A 330 -14.07 -26.88 -20.60
N PRO A 331 -13.27 -27.88 -21.06
CA PRO A 331 -12.07 -27.65 -21.86
C PRO A 331 -12.27 -26.81 -23.14
N ASP A 332 -13.43 -26.95 -23.78
CA ASP A 332 -13.79 -26.19 -24.99
C ASP A 332 -14.06 -24.69 -24.72
N HIS A 333 -14.22 -24.31 -23.45
CA HIS A 333 -14.44 -22.92 -23.01
C HIS A 333 -13.20 -22.31 -22.35
N TYR A 334 -12.01 -22.88 -22.60
CA TYR A 334 -10.76 -22.27 -22.18
C TYR A 334 -10.48 -21.04 -23.05
N VAL A 335 -10.32 -19.89 -22.40
CA VAL A 335 -10.08 -18.62 -23.10
C VAL A 335 -8.71 -18.09 -22.71
N ASP A 336 -7.92 -17.77 -23.73
CA ASP A 336 -6.65 -17.06 -23.62
C ASP A 336 -6.92 -15.57 -23.82
N ILE A 337 -6.79 -14.78 -22.74
CA ILE A 337 -7.20 -13.37 -22.73
C ILE A 337 -5.98 -12.44 -22.58
N PRO A 338 -5.71 -11.54 -23.54
CA PRO A 338 -4.73 -10.47 -23.35
C PRO A 338 -5.24 -9.48 -22.30
N PHE A 339 -4.35 -8.91 -21.51
CA PHE A 339 -4.70 -7.91 -20.50
C PHE A 339 -3.90 -6.63 -20.68
N ALA A 340 -4.51 -5.50 -20.34
CA ALA A 340 -3.85 -4.21 -20.25
C ALA A 340 -3.77 -3.75 -18.79
N GLN A 341 -2.62 -3.21 -18.40
CA GLN A 341 -2.46 -2.52 -17.13
C GLN A 341 -2.65 -1.03 -17.37
N LEU A 342 -3.44 -0.38 -16.53
CA LEU A 342 -3.62 1.07 -16.58
C LEU A 342 -2.61 1.70 -15.62
N ASP A 343 -1.75 2.58 -16.15
CA ASP A 343 -0.83 3.38 -15.36
C ASP A 343 -1.60 4.58 -14.78
N GLY A 344 -1.64 4.71 -13.46
CA GLY A 344 -2.27 5.83 -12.77
C GLY A 344 -3.55 5.51 -11.99
N ASP A 345 -3.94 6.46 -11.16
CA ASP A 345 -4.98 6.32 -10.15
C ASP A 345 -6.39 6.41 -10.73
N LEU A 346 -6.85 5.31 -11.30
CA LEU A 346 -8.25 5.14 -11.66
C LEU A 346 -9.20 5.27 -10.46
N MET A 347 -8.68 5.19 -9.23
CA MET A 347 -9.51 5.21 -8.03
C MET A 347 -9.90 6.61 -7.56
N ILE A 348 -9.20 7.66 -8.01
CA ILE A 348 -9.67 9.05 -7.85
C ILE A 348 -11.00 9.23 -8.62
N GLY A 349 -11.11 8.66 -9.84
CA GLY A 349 -12.34 8.67 -10.63
C GLY A 349 -13.40 7.62 -10.27
N LEU A 350 -13.03 6.55 -9.55
CA LEU A 350 -13.94 5.42 -9.21
C LEU A 350 -14.72 5.63 -7.90
N PHE A 351 -14.31 6.57 -7.04
CA PHE A 351 -15.04 6.92 -5.81
C PHE A 351 -15.78 8.27 -5.88
N GLY A 352 -15.78 8.93 -7.05
CA GLY A 352 -16.68 10.06 -7.32
C GLY A 352 -16.02 11.38 -7.69
N GLU A 353 -14.70 11.45 -7.92
CA GLU A 353 -14.06 12.70 -8.35
C GLU A 353 -13.38 12.51 -9.71
N LEU A 354 -14.03 13.01 -10.77
CA LEU A 354 -13.35 13.21 -12.05
C LEU A 354 -12.41 14.42 -11.89
N PRO A 355 -11.18 14.41 -12.46
CA PRO A 355 -10.30 15.59 -12.49
C PRO A 355 -10.82 16.74 -13.37
N TYR A 356 -12.06 16.65 -13.85
CA TYR A 356 -12.71 17.64 -14.70
C TYR A 356 -14.22 17.64 -14.41
N GLU A 357 -14.60 18.13 -13.24
CA GLU A 357 -15.82 18.93 -13.05
C GLU A 357 -15.49 20.18 -12.22
#